data_AF-A0A7W8FA98-F1
#
_entry.id   AF-A0A7W8FA98-F1
#
_cell.length_a   1.000
_cell.length_b   1.000
_cell.length_c   1.000
_cell.angle_alpha   90.00
_cell.angle_beta   90.00
_cell.angle_gamma   90.00
#
_symmetry.space_group_name_H-M   'P 1'
#
loop_
_entity.id
_entity.type
_entity.pdbx_description
1 polymer ?
#
loop_
_entity_poly.entity_id
_entity_poly.type
_entity_poly.pdbx_seq_one_letter_code
_entity_poly.pdbx_strand_id
1 'polypeptide(L)'
;MGLLEEQPRRLGGGQSRCPYCGLPQDRVATLEQDWVLLEPDMNPLAHTVPAEHRWIELSDGRVTVYGVCPPDQFQRCRIEHRLACPAQPLPDLWPWLTSLRGENARQVERRDDPEPPPPPEEWPDAG
;
A
#
# COMPACT_ATOMS: atom_id res chain seq x y z
N MET A 1 -15.45 -27.40 29.44
CA MET A 1 -16.21 -26.90 28.27
C MET A 1 -15.70 -25.48 27.98
N GLY A 2 -14.67 -25.36 27.16
CA GLY A 2 -14.12 -24.08 26.74
C GLY A 2 -13.83 -24.18 25.25
N LEU A 3 -14.80 -23.75 24.43
CA LEU A 3 -14.58 -23.54 23.00
C LEU A 3 -13.58 -22.39 22.90
N LEU A 4 -12.31 -22.72 22.63
CA LEU A 4 -11.42 -21.77 22.00
C LEU A 4 -12.07 -21.45 20.66
N GLU A 5 -12.73 -20.30 20.59
CA GLU A 5 -13.16 -19.71 19.33
C GLU A 5 -11.89 -19.46 18.52
N GLU A 6 -11.52 -20.45 17.72
CA GLU A 6 -10.55 -20.32 16.64
C GLU A 6 -11.10 -19.24 15.71
N GLN A 7 -10.65 -18.01 15.96
CA GLN A 7 -10.83 -16.89 15.05
C GLN A 7 -10.45 -17.40 13.65
N PRO A 8 -11.35 -17.30 12.64
CA PRO A 8 -11.02 -17.78 11.31
C PRO A 8 -9.77 -17.03 10.89
N ARG A 9 -8.69 -17.78 10.64
CA ARG A 9 -7.44 -17.24 10.11
C ARG A 9 -7.81 -16.47 8.85
N ARG A 10 -7.91 -15.14 8.96
CA ARG A 10 -8.10 -14.28 7.80
C ARG A 10 -6.97 -14.67 6.87
N LEU A 11 -7.29 -15.15 5.66
CA LEU A 11 -6.34 -15.25 4.55
C LEU A 11 -5.96 -13.82 4.06
N GLY A 12 -5.88 -12.88 4.99
CA GLY A 12 -5.78 -11.45 4.79
C GLY A 12 -4.33 -11.08 4.53
N GLY A 13 -4.15 -10.22 3.55
CA GLY A 13 -2.87 -9.90 2.97
C GLY A 13 -1.73 -9.62 3.95
N GLY A 14 -0.53 -10.02 3.54
CA GLY A 14 0.71 -9.70 4.25
C GLY A 14 1.40 -8.50 3.62
N GLN A 15 2.21 -7.78 4.40
CA GLN A 15 3.13 -6.81 3.82
C GLN A 15 4.39 -7.52 3.32
N SER A 16 4.86 -7.08 2.16
CA SER A 16 6.16 -7.45 1.60
C SER A 16 6.93 -6.18 1.26
N ARG A 17 8.25 -6.30 1.02
CA ARG A 17 9.05 -5.17 0.54
C ARG A 17 9.14 -5.19 -0.97
N CYS A 18 9.00 -4.02 -1.58
CA CYS A 18 9.25 -3.84 -2.99
C CYS A 18 10.73 -4.15 -3.30
N PRO A 19 11.05 -5.03 -4.26
CA PRO A 19 12.44 -5.36 -4.57
C PRO A 19 13.20 -4.19 -5.23
N TYR A 20 12.50 -3.15 -5.68
CA TYR A 20 13.10 -2.02 -6.39
C TYR A 20 13.36 -0.82 -5.47
N CYS A 21 12.34 -0.34 -4.75
CA CYS A 21 12.49 0.81 -3.85
C CYS A 21 12.56 0.40 -2.36
N GLY A 22 12.36 -0.88 -2.06
CA GLY A 22 12.38 -1.39 -0.69
C GLY A 22 11.17 -1.00 0.18
N LEU A 23 10.29 -0.09 -0.25
CA LEU A 23 9.09 0.32 0.49
C LEU A 23 8.12 -0.86 0.74
N PRO A 24 7.29 -0.79 1.78
CA PRO A 24 6.24 -1.78 2.00
C PRO A 24 5.22 -1.76 0.84
N GLN A 25 4.65 -2.93 0.56
CA GLN A 25 3.54 -3.13 -0.37
C GLN A 25 2.62 -4.21 0.20
N ASP A 26 1.31 -4.02 0.04
CA ASP A 26 0.30 -4.94 0.56
C ASP A 26 0.07 -6.07 -0.45
N ARG A 27 0.31 -7.31 -0.04
CA ARG A 27 0.02 -8.50 -0.85
C ARG A 27 -1.40 -8.96 -0.58
N VAL A 28 -2.33 -8.73 -1.51
CA VAL A 28 -3.77 -9.00 -1.31
C VAL A 28 -4.26 -10.09 -2.27
N ALA A 29 -5.10 -10.99 -1.76
CA ALA A 29 -5.66 -12.10 -2.55
C ALA A 29 -6.64 -11.58 -3.60
N THR A 30 -6.60 -12.14 -4.81
CA THR A 30 -7.58 -11.83 -5.86
C THR A 30 -8.77 -12.80 -5.83
N LEU A 31 -9.88 -12.44 -6.47
CA LEU A 31 -11.00 -13.37 -6.66
C LEU A 31 -10.61 -14.65 -7.42
N GLU A 32 -9.62 -14.55 -8.33
CA GLU A 32 -9.14 -15.65 -9.17
C GLU A 32 -8.11 -16.56 -8.45
N GLN A 33 -8.07 -16.52 -7.11
CA GLN A 33 -7.16 -17.31 -6.26
C GLN A 33 -5.66 -17.02 -6.47
N ASP A 34 -5.31 -15.81 -6.93
CA ASP A 34 -3.93 -15.32 -7.04
C ASP A 34 -3.67 -14.17 -6.03
N TRP A 35 -2.61 -13.36 -6.23
CA TRP A 35 -2.24 -12.25 -5.35
C TRP A 35 -1.75 -11.05 -6.16
N VAL A 36 -2.11 -9.85 -5.71
CA VAL A 36 -1.60 -8.58 -6.25
C VAL A 36 -0.87 -7.78 -5.17
N LEU A 37 0.15 -7.03 -5.60
CA LEU A 37 0.93 -6.14 -4.74
C LEU A 37 0.40 -4.71 -4.90
N LEU A 38 -0.23 -4.19 -3.85
CA LEU A 38 -0.91 -2.91 -3.84
C LEU A 38 -0.13 -1.87 -3.04
N GLU A 39 -0.29 -0.62 -3.44
CA GLU A 39 0.22 0.51 -2.68
C GLU A 39 -0.45 0.54 -1.29
N PRO A 40 0.32 0.59 -0.19
CA PRO A 40 -0.23 0.74 1.16
C PRO A 40 -0.87 2.10 1.38
N ASP A 41 -1.83 2.17 2.30
CA ASP A 41 -2.43 3.42 2.82
C ASP A 41 -2.97 4.40 1.75
N MET A 42 -3.22 3.89 0.54
CA MET A 42 -3.72 4.69 -0.58
C MET A 42 -5.00 4.10 -1.17
N ASN A 43 -6.10 4.84 -1.00
CA ASN A 43 -7.41 4.48 -1.51
C ASN A 43 -8.03 5.63 -2.33
N PRO A 44 -7.64 5.89 -3.59
CA PRO A 44 -8.23 6.97 -4.39
C PRO A 44 -9.69 6.68 -4.78
N LEU A 45 -10.41 7.71 -5.20
CA LEU A 45 -11.71 7.55 -5.83
C LEU A 45 -11.53 6.78 -7.15
N ALA A 46 -12.33 5.74 -7.34
CA ALA A 46 -12.19 4.83 -8.47
C ALA A 46 -12.35 5.53 -9.83
N HIS A 47 -13.13 6.60 -9.91
CA HIS A 47 -13.30 7.36 -11.16
C HIS A 47 -12.05 8.17 -11.55
N THR A 48 -11.05 8.32 -10.67
CA THR A 48 -9.79 9.04 -10.98
C THR A 48 -8.67 8.10 -11.42
N VAL A 49 -8.97 6.81 -11.60
CA VAL A 49 -8.02 5.75 -11.93
C VAL A 49 -8.50 5.03 -13.21
N PRO A 50 -7.62 4.73 -14.18
CA PRO A 50 -7.96 3.93 -15.35
C PRO A 50 -8.50 2.55 -14.98
N ALA A 51 -9.38 1.99 -15.83
CA ALA A 51 -10.16 0.81 -15.49
C ALA A 51 -9.30 -0.42 -15.14
N GLU A 52 -8.22 -0.60 -15.86
CA GLU A 52 -7.22 -1.65 -15.74
C GLU A 52 -6.38 -1.59 -14.46
N HIS A 53 -6.39 -0.46 -13.74
CA HIS A 53 -5.59 -0.23 -12.53
C HIS A 53 -6.43 -0.09 -11.26
N ARG A 54 -7.76 -0.26 -11.37
CA ARG A 54 -8.69 -0.17 -10.25
C ARG A 54 -8.90 -1.52 -9.59
N TRP A 55 -8.25 -1.72 -8.46
CA TRP A 55 -8.50 -2.87 -7.61
C TRP A 55 -9.59 -2.53 -6.59
N ILE A 56 -10.75 -3.18 -6.69
CA ILE A 56 -11.87 -3.00 -5.76
C ILE A 56 -11.75 -4.05 -4.66
N GLU A 57 -11.66 -3.59 -3.42
CA GLU A 57 -11.68 -4.43 -2.24
C GLU A 57 -13.11 -4.88 -1.92
N LEU A 58 -13.27 -6.17 -1.69
CA LEU A 58 -14.53 -6.82 -1.35
C LEU A 58 -14.63 -6.97 0.17
N SER A 59 -15.84 -7.26 0.66
CA SER A 59 -16.10 -7.42 2.11
C SER A 59 -15.32 -8.56 2.77
N ASP A 60 -14.82 -9.52 1.98
CA ASP A 60 -13.99 -10.63 2.45
C ASP A 60 -12.47 -10.34 2.40
N GLY A 61 -12.10 -9.10 2.05
CA GLY A 61 -10.70 -8.65 1.97
C GLY A 61 -9.97 -9.06 0.69
N ARG A 62 -10.65 -9.71 -0.27
CA ARG A 62 -10.09 -9.96 -1.61
C ARG A 62 -10.27 -8.75 -2.50
N VAL A 63 -9.51 -8.71 -3.59
CA VAL A 63 -9.59 -7.64 -4.60
C VAL A 63 -9.93 -8.17 -5.98
N THR A 64 -10.55 -7.31 -6.80
CA THR A 64 -10.87 -7.61 -8.20
C THR A 64 -10.85 -6.36 -9.06
N VAL A 65 -10.62 -6.52 -10.37
CA VAL A 65 -10.69 -5.44 -11.36
C VAL A 65 -12.02 -5.51 -12.11
N TYR A 66 -12.78 -4.40 -12.10
CA TYR A 66 -13.97 -4.25 -12.95
C TYR A 66 -13.63 -3.37 -14.16
N GLY A 67 -13.20 -4.00 -15.25
CA GLY A 67 -12.76 -3.31 -16.46
C GLY A 67 -13.87 -2.65 -17.29
N VAL A 68 -15.13 -3.01 -17.05
CA VAL A 68 -16.26 -2.64 -17.96
C VAL A 68 -17.37 -1.84 -17.31
N CYS A 69 -17.42 -1.76 -15.97
CA CYS A 69 -18.46 -1.02 -15.26
C CYS A 69 -17.93 0.35 -14.79
N PRO A 70 -18.67 1.46 -15.01
CA PRO A 70 -18.35 2.71 -14.36
C PRO A 70 -18.42 2.53 -12.84
N PRO A 71 -17.41 2.96 -12.07
CA PRO A 71 -17.46 2.90 -10.63
C PRO A 71 -18.52 3.86 -10.09
N ASP A 72 -19.06 3.56 -8.91
CA ASP A 72 -19.86 4.54 -8.18
C ASP A 72 -19.00 5.78 -7.86
N GLN A 73 -19.63 6.96 -7.81
CA GLN A 73 -18.94 8.23 -7.63
C GLN A 73 -18.09 8.31 -6.36
N PHE A 74 -18.46 7.57 -5.31
CA PHE A 74 -17.74 7.50 -4.04
C PHE A 74 -16.97 6.20 -3.85
N GLN A 75 -17.05 5.27 -4.81
CA GLN A 75 -16.31 4.02 -4.73
C GLN A 75 -14.82 4.30 -4.67
N ARG A 76 -14.15 3.71 -3.68
CA ARG A 76 -12.69 3.76 -3.56
C ARG A 76 -12.09 2.51 -4.17
N CYS A 77 -10.88 2.64 -4.68
CA CYS A 77 -10.10 1.52 -5.17
C CYS A 77 -8.72 1.51 -4.53
N ARG A 78 -7.93 0.50 -4.86
CA ARG A 78 -6.51 0.37 -4.60
C ARG A 78 -5.80 0.37 -5.95
N ILE A 79 -4.50 0.68 -5.96
CA ILE A 79 -3.65 0.61 -7.14
C ILE A 79 -2.44 -0.28 -6.88
N GLU A 80 -1.85 -0.85 -7.93
CA GLU A 80 -0.63 -1.63 -7.78
C GLU A 80 0.56 -0.77 -7.34
N HIS A 81 1.38 -1.27 -6.40
CA HIS A 81 2.58 -0.57 -5.93
C HIS A 81 3.54 -0.24 -7.08
N ARG A 82 3.59 -1.08 -8.13
CA ARG A 82 4.45 -0.84 -9.30
C ARG A 82 4.24 0.53 -9.95
N LEU A 83 3.02 1.08 -9.87
CA LEU A 83 2.66 2.37 -10.43
C LEU A 83 3.16 3.52 -9.55
N ALA A 84 3.14 3.32 -8.24
CA ALA A 84 3.59 4.29 -7.24
C ALA A 84 5.08 4.15 -6.88
N CYS A 85 5.75 3.12 -7.41
CA CYS A 85 7.15 2.84 -7.14
C CYS A 85 8.06 3.96 -7.71
N PRO A 86 8.89 4.61 -6.88
CA PRO A 86 9.76 5.69 -7.35
C PRO A 86 10.90 5.16 -8.24
N ALA A 87 11.29 3.90 -8.07
CA ALA A 87 12.37 3.26 -8.83
C ALA A 87 11.97 2.80 -10.24
N GLN A 88 10.67 2.83 -10.60
CA GLN A 88 10.20 2.37 -11.91
C GLN A 88 10.12 3.53 -12.91
N PRO A 89 10.72 3.43 -14.12
CA PRO A 89 10.67 4.50 -15.12
C PRO A 89 9.35 4.49 -15.89
N LEU A 90 8.24 4.83 -15.23
CA LEU A 90 6.93 4.95 -15.85
C LEU A 90 6.68 6.40 -16.33
N PRO A 91 5.94 6.58 -17.44
CA PRO A 91 5.51 7.92 -17.88
C PRO A 91 4.58 8.55 -16.84
N ASP A 92 4.36 9.87 -16.96
CA ASP A 92 3.34 10.56 -16.17
C ASP A 92 1.95 10.08 -16.61
N LEU A 93 1.42 9.12 -15.86
CA LEU A 93 0.12 8.51 -16.15
C LEU A 93 -1.04 9.45 -15.76
N TRP A 94 -1.04 9.96 -14.53
CA TRP A 94 -2.04 10.92 -14.05
C TRP A 94 -1.53 11.77 -12.87
N PRO A 95 -2.03 13.03 -12.68
CA PRO A 95 -1.37 14.02 -11.83
C PRO A 95 -1.14 13.59 -10.38
N TRP A 96 -2.13 12.94 -9.76
CA TRP A 96 -2.00 12.51 -8.36
C TRP A 96 -1.02 11.34 -8.18
N LEU A 97 -0.79 10.51 -9.20
CA LEU A 97 0.22 9.44 -9.14
C LEU A 97 1.62 10.01 -9.12
N THR A 98 1.89 11.04 -9.93
CA THR A 98 3.19 11.71 -9.94
C THR A 98 3.50 12.29 -8.54
N SER A 99 2.50 12.90 -7.88
CA SER A 99 2.66 13.35 -6.49
C SER A 99 2.93 12.20 -5.51
N LEU A 100 2.20 11.09 -5.62
CA LEU A 100 2.39 9.91 -4.77
C LEU A 100 3.79 9.30 -4.96
N ARG A 101 4.26 9.18 -6.20
CA ARG A 101 5.63 8.71 -6.50
C ARG A 101 6.69 9.63 -5.90
N GLY A 102 6.46 10.94 -5.92
CA GLY A 102 7.33 11.92 -5.27
C GLY A 102 7.37 11.74 -3.75
N GLU A 103 6.24 11.46 -3.11
CA GLU A 103 6.23 11.14 -1.67
C GLU A 103 6.94 9.83 -1.37
N ASN A 104 6.72 8.80 -2.18
CA ASN A 104 7.42 7.53 -2.03
C ASN A 104 8.94 7.68 -2.21
N ALA A 105 9.41 8.55 -3.11
CA ALA A 105 10.83 8.87 -3.23
C ALA A 105 11.37 9.48 -1.91
N ARG A 106 10.67 10.44 -1.33
CA ARG A 106 11.05 11.03 -0.03
C ARG A 106 11.01 10.01 1.11
N GLN A 107 10.06 9.07 1.08
CA GLN A 107 10.01 7.97 2.05
C GLN A 107 11.24 7.07 1.97
N VAL A 108 11.74 6.79 0.76
CA VAL A 108 12.97 6.03 0.54
C VAL A 108 14.16 6.79 1.11
N GLU A 109 14.31 8.07 0.77
CA GLU A 109 15.39 8.93 1.26
C GLU A 109 15.43 8.96 2.80
N ARG A 110 14.30 9.23 3.46
CA ARG A 110 14.21 9.25 4.93
C ARG A 110 14.59 7.92 5.58
N ARG A 111 14.44 6.81 4.88
CA ARG A 111 14.74 5.48 5.40
C ARG A 111 16.21 5.11 5.25
N ASP A 112 16.86 5.64 4.22
CA ASP A 112 18.28 5.46 3.98
C ASP A 112 19.14 6.45 4.80
N ASP A 113 18.53 7.55 5.27
CA ASP A 113 19.15 8.45 6.23
C ASP A 113 19.45 7.74 7.57
N PRO A 114 20.69 7.85 8.09
CA PRO A 114 21.04 7.26 9.37
C PRO A 114 20.21 7.89 10.50
N GLU A 115 19.68 7.04 11.39
CA GLU A 115 18.94 7.50 12.57
C GLU A 115 19.83 8.46 13.38
N PRO A 116 19.32 9.63 13.82
CA PRO A 116 20.08 10.54 14.65
C PRO A 116 20.56 9.79 15.90
N PRO A 117 21.80 10.03 16.37
CA PRO A 117 22.25 9.42 17.60
C PRO A 117 21.26 9.75 18.74
N PRO A 118 21.00 8.81 19.65
CA PRO A 118 20.14 9.09 20.80
C PRO A 118 20.68 10.30 21.55
N PRO A 119 19.81 11.15 22.12
CA PRO A 119 20.26 12.28 22.93
C PRO A 119 21.17 11.76 24.05
N PRO A 120 22.23 12.51 24.41
CA PRO A 120 23.08 12.12 25.52
C PRO A 120 22.22 11.97 26.78
N GLU A 121 22.37 10.84 27.47
CA GLU A 121 21.71 10.57 28.75
C GLU A 121 22.08 11.72 29.72
N GLU A 122 21.15 12.62 30.00
CA GLU A 122 21.31 13.64 31.04
C GLU A 122 21.09 12.95 32.39
N TRP A 123 22.19 12.57 33.05
CA TRP A 123 22.14 12.04 34.41
C TRP A 123 21.66 13.18 35.33
N PRO A 124 20.64 12.96 36.19
CA PRO A 124 20.19 13.99 37.10
C PRO A 124 21.34 14.40 38.02
N ASP A 125 21.60 15.70 38.07
CA ASP A 125 22.61 16.31 38.94
C ASP A 125 22.34 15.89 40.40
N ALA A 126 23.24 15.09 40.97
CA ALA A 126 23.15 14.67 42.36
C ALA A 126 23.59 15.85 43.24
N GLY A 127 22.61 16.66 43.65
CA GLY A 127 22.77 17.75 44.62
C GLY A 127 23.04 17.27 46.05
#